data_AF-A0A2D0TCI2-F1
#
_entry.id   AF-A0A2D0TCI2-F1
#
_cell.length_a   1.000
_cell.length_b   1.000
_cell.length_c   1.000
_cell.angle_alpha   90.00
_cell.angle_beta   90.00
_cell.angle_gamma   90.00
#
_symmetry.space_group_name_H-M   'P 1'
#
loop_
_entity.id
_entity.type
_entity.pdbx_description
1 polymer ?
#
loop_
_entity_poly.entity_id
_entity_poly.type
_entity_poly.pdbx_seq_one_letter_code
_entity_poly.pdbx_strand_id
1 'polypeptide(L)' 'FQCGRQAGGARCSNGLCCSQFGYCGSTPPYCGAGQCQSQC' A
#
# COMPACT_ATOMS: atom_id res chain seq x y z
N PHE A 1 -5.35 -0.81 8.73
CA PHE A 1 -4.26 -1.69 8.28
C PHE A 1 -3.18 -0.83 7.63
N GLN A 2 -2.08 -0.60 8.36
CA GLN A 2 -0.95 0.21 7.87
C GLN A 2 0.08 -0.67 7.18
N CYS A 3 0.83 -0.11 6.23
CA CYS A 3 1.80 -0.81 5.41
C CYS A 3 2.96 0.10 5.00
N GLY A 4 3.95 -0.47 4.32
CA GLY A 4 5.06 0.27 3.73
C GLY A 4 6.00 0.86 4.77
N ARG A 5 6.74 1.91 4.41
CA ARG A 5 7.73 2.57 5.28
C ARG A 5 7.14 3.04 6.61
N GLN A 6 5.86 3.41 6.62
CA GLN A 6 5.14 3.85 7.81
C GLN A 6 4.94 2.71 8.83
N ALA A 7 4.95 1.46 8.37
CA ALA A 7 4.77 0.28 9.18
C ALA A 7 6.01 -0.63 9.14
N GLY A 8 7.21 -0.06 8.97
CA GLY A 8 8.46 -0.82 8.98
C GLY A 8 8.62 -1.82 7.82
N GLY A 9 8.00 -1.54 6.68
CA GLY A 9 7.99 -2.44 5.52
C GLY A 9 6.89 -3.50 5.57
N ALA A 10 5.90 -3.37 6.46
CA ALA A 10 4.76 -4.28 6.49
C ALA A 10 4.03 -4.29 5.15
N ARG A 11 3.67 -5.49 4.69
CA ARG A 11 2.87 -5.70 3.48
C ARG A 11 1.40 -5.79 3.85
N CYS A 12 0.54 -5.43 2.91
CA CYS A 12 -0.90 -5.57 3.11
C CYS A 12 -1.33 -7.02 2.90
N SER A 13 -2.22 -7.50 3.76
CA SER A 13 -2.88 -8.79 3.62
C SER A 13 -3.79 -8.81 2.38
N ASN A 14 -4.10 -10.01 1.86
CA ASN A 14 -4.95 -10.25 0.69
C ASN A 14 -4.44 -9.64 -0.63
N GLY A 15 -3.13 -9.36 -0.74
CA GLY A 15 -2.56 -8.78 -1.97
C GLY A 15 -3.06 -7.36 -2.25
N LEU A 16 -3.52 -6.64 -1.22
CA LEU A 16 -3.91 -5.24 -1.37
C LEU A 16 -2.68 -4.37 -1.65
N CYS A 17 -2.86 -3.31 -2.42
CA CYS A 17 -1.81 -2.35 -2.67
C CYS A 17 -1.57 -1.51 -1.41
N CYS A 18 -0.31 -1.24 -1.15
CA CYS A 18 0.09 -0.30 -0.12
C CYS A 18 0.23 1.08 -0.71
N SER A 19 -0.58 2.04 -0.26
CA SER A 19 -0.48 3.43 -0.71
C SER A 19 0.80 4.10 -0.20
N GLN A 20 1.14 5.25 -0.81
CA GLN A 20 2.26 6.09 -0.41
C GLN A 20 2.12 6.65 1.00
N PHE A 21 0.90 6.67 1.52
CA PHE A 21 0.56 7.09 2.88
C PHE A 21 0.64 5.93 3.88
N GLY A 22 0.93 4.72 3.41
CA GLY A 22 1.05 3.53 4.27
C GLY A 22 -0.29 2.94 4.65
N TYR A 23 -1.27 2.96 3.73
CA TYR A 23 -2.57 2.33 3.92
C TYR A 23 -2.82 1.25 2.87
N CYS A 24 -3.53 0.21 3.27
CA CYS A 24 -3.89 -0.89 2.39
C CYS A 24 -5.21 -0.65 1.68
N GLY A 25 -5.23 -0.84 0.35
CA GLY A 25 -6.45 -0.76 -0.45
C GLY A 25 -6.24 -1.30 -1.87
N SER A 26 -7.33 -1.56 -2.59
CA SER A 26 -7.32 -2.08 -3.96
C SER A 26 -7.74 -1.05 -5.00
N THR A 27 -8.02 0.19 -4.58
CA THR A 27 -8.48 1.25 -5.49
C THR A 27 -7.30 2.04 -6.06
N PRO A 28 -7.50 2.79 -7.17
CA PRO A 28 -6.43 3.57 -7.80
C PRO A 28 -5.65 4.52 -6.88
N PRO A 29 -6.21 5.12 -5.80
CA PRO A 29 -5.41 5.89 -4.84
C PRO A 29 -4.38 5.08 -4.03
N TYR A 30 -4.50 3.75 -4.03
CA TYR A 30 -3.63 2.84 -3.31
C TYR A 30 -2.72 2.06 -4.27
N CYS A 31 -3.27 1.65 -5.42
CA CYS A 31 -2.57 0.86 -6.45
C CYS A 31 -1.99 1.70 -7.59
N GLY A 32 -2.37 2.98 -7.70
CA GLY A 32 -2.01 3.83 -8.83
C GLY A 32 -0.51 4.09 -8.92
N ALA A 33 -0.03 4.25 -10.15
CA ALA A 33 1.37 4.58 -10.40
C ALA A 33 1.76 5.88 -9.67
N GLY A 34 2.83 5.81 -8.87
CA GLY A 34 3.29 6.92 -8.03
C GLY A 34 2.57 7.09 -6.69
N GLN A 35 1.43 6.41 -6.48
CA GLN A 35 0.70 6.40 -5.20
C GLN A 35 0.83 5.07 -4.47
N CYS A 36 1.47 4.07 -5.06
CA CYS A 36 1.70 2.76 -4.47
C CYS A 36 3.17 2.62 -4.01
N GLN A 37 3.38 2.11 -2.80
CA GLN A 37 4.68 1.70 -2.26
C GLN A 37 5.00 0.23 -2.52
N SER A 38 4.02 -0.65 -2.46
CA SER A 38 4.20 -2.09 -2.64
C SER A 38 2.89 -2.78 -3.02
N GLN A 39 3.00 -3.92 -3.73
CA GLN A 39 1.85 -4.70 -4.20
C GLN A 39 0.93 -3.94 -5.17
N CYS A 40 1.51 -3.03 -5.94
CA CYS A 40 1.12 -2.72 -7.31
C CYS A 40 1.79 -3.75 -8.24
#